data_AF-A0A368H2K8-F1
#
_entry.id   AF-A0A368H2K8-F1
#
_cell.length_a   1.000
_cell.length_b   1.000
_cell.length_c   1.000
_cell.angle_alpha   90.00
_cell.angle_beta   90.00
_cell.angle_gamma   90.00
#
_symmetry.space_group_name_H-M   'P 1'
#
loop_
_entity.id
_entity.type
_entity.pdbx_description
1 polymer ?
#
loop_
_entity_poly.entity_id
_entity_poly.type
_entity_poly.pdbx_seq_one_letter_code
_entity_poly.pdbx_strand_id
1 'polypeptide(L)' 'MTMIMAMIMQYDGNDIGNEMAMIDDNDNELQRSLLDYCEKHKAGDTLVSGTTDAQNPFREKKGCTVI' A
#
# COMPACT_ATOMS: atom_id res chain seq x y z
N MET A 1 19.04 42.90 -19.03
CA MET A 1 18.74 42.52 -17.63
C MET A 1 17.50 41.64 -17.48
N THR A 2 16.59 41.58 -18.45
CA THR A 2 15.34 40.78 -18.37
C THR A 2 15.54 39.27 -18.60
N MET A 3 16.49 38.87 -19.45
CA MET A 3 16.73 37.45 -19.77
C MET A 3 17.31 36.63 -18.60
N ILE A 4 18.22 37.21 -17.81
CA ILE A 4 18.87 36.52 -16.68
C ILE A 4 17.87 36.30 -15.54
N MET A 5 16.96 37.26 -15.30
CA MET A 5 15.90 37.12 -14.30
C MET A 5 14.86 36.06 -14.70
N ALA A 6 14.59 35.92 -15.99
CA ALA A 6 13.68 34.89 -16.52
C ALA A 6 14.26 33.47 -16.39
N MET A 7 15.57 33.29 -16.60
CA MET A 7 16.22 31.99 -16.42
C MET A 7 16.26 31.53 -14.95
N ILE A 8 16.47 32.44 -14.01
CA ILE A 8 16.48 32.11 -12.57
C ILE A 8 15.07 31.71 -12.09
N MET A 9 14.01 32.39 -12.55
CA MET A 9 12.63 32.04 -12.18
C MET A 9 12.09 30.75 -12.82
N GLN A 10 12.69 30.28 -13.92
CA GLN A 10 12.30 29.02 -14.57
C GLN A 10 12.92 27.78 -13.93
N TYR A 11 14.06 27.91 -13.26
CA TYR A 11 14.81 26.77 -12.71
C TYR A 11 14.24 26.29 -11.36
N ASP A 12 13.74 27.20 -10.51
CA ASP A 12 13.15 26.86 -9.20
C ASP A 12 11.71 26.30 -9.29
N GLY A 13 10.93 26.74 -10.28
CA GLY A 13 9.50 26.41 -10.37
C GLY A 13 9.19 25.05 -11.01
N ASN A 14 10.14 24.48 -11.76
CA ASN A 14 9.91 23.29 -12.58
C ASN A 14 10.33 21.97 -11.90
N ASP A 15 11.15 22.04 -10.85
CA ASP A 15 11.67 20.87 -10.14
C ASP A 15 10.65 20.31 -9.13
N ILE A 16 10.08 21.19 -8.31
CA ILE A 16 9.08 20.85 -7.28
C ILE A 16 7.77 20.32 -7.91
N GLY A 17 7.35 20.91 -9.02
CA GLY A 17 6.13 20.48 -9.73
C GLY A 17 6.28 19.09 -10.38
N ASN A 18 7.50 18.75 -10.80
CA ASN A 18 7.80 17.46 -11.42
C ASN A 18 7.97 16.36 -10.36
N GLU A 19 8.64 16.63 -9.23
CA GLU A 19 8.71 15.72 -8.10
C GLU A 19 7.31 15.40 -7.53
N MET A 20 6.46 16.42 -7.36
CA MET A 20 5.13 16.22 -6.80
C MET A 20 4.19 15.45 -7.74
N ALA A 21 4.31 15.65 -9.06
CA ALA A 21 3.58 14.84 -10.04
C ALA A 21 4.05 13.38 -10.06
N MET A 22 5.36 13.14 -9.96
CA MET A 22 5.92 11.78 -9.88
C MET A 22 5.48 11.04 -8.61
N ILE A 23 5.29 11.74 -7.49
CA ILE A 23 4.83 11.13 -6.23
C ILE A 23 3.36 10.70 -6.35
N ASP A 24 2.48 11.55 -6.88
CA ASP A 24 1.05 11.24 -6.99
C ASP A 24 0.79 10.06 -7.96
N ASP A 25 1.54 9.98 -9.06
CA ASP A 25 1.45 8.87 -10.01
C ASP A 25 1.96 7.55 -9.41
N ASN A 26 3.10 7.57 -8.70
CA ASN A 26 3.66 6.39 -8.04
C ASN A 26 2.77 5.88 -6.91
N ASP A 27 2.14 6.76 -6.13
CA ASP A 27 1.26 6.37 -5.04
C ASP A 27 -0.01 5.69 -5.57
N ASN A 28 -0.59 6.18 -6.66
CA ASN A 28 -1.75 5.56 -7.30
C ASN A 28 -1.43 4.17 -7.88
N GLU A 29 -0.27 4.01 -8.51
CA GLU A 29 0.16 2.71 -9.03
C GLU A 29 0.50 1.71 -7.91
N LEU A 30 1.18 2.17 -6.85
CA LEU A 30 1.51 1.34 -5.69
C LEU A 30 0.26 0.85 -4.97
N GLN A 31 -0.72 1.74 -4.75
CA GLN A 31 -2.00 1.37 -4.13
C GLN A 31 -2.77 0.34 -4.96
N ARG A 32 -2.82 0.50 -6.28
CA ARG A 32 -3.44 -0.47 -7.19
C ARG A 32 -2.74 -1.82 -7.15
N SER A 33 -1.41 -1.82 -7.15
CA SER A 33 -0.59 -3.03 -7.07
C SER A 33 -0.80 -3.78 -5.75
N LEU A 34 -0.87 -3.05 -4.63
CA LEU A 34 -1.16 -3.63 -3.32
C LEU A 34 -2.56 -4.23 -3.25
N LEU A 35 -3.57 -3.56 -3.79
CA LEU A 35 -4.94 -4.09 -3.84
C LEU A 35 -5.04 -5.36 -4.69
N ASP A 36 -4.40 -5.37 -5.86
CA ASP A 36 -4.36 -6.53 -6.75
C ASP A 36 -3.63 -7.72 -6.11
N TYR A 37 -2.52 -7.45 -5.40
CA TYR A 37 -1.82 -8.47 -4.61
C TYR A 37 -2.72 -9.06 -3.51
N CYS A 38 -3.40 -8.21 -2.74
CA CYS A 38 -4.32 -8.66 -1.70
C CYS A 38 -5.45 -9.54 -2.27
N GLU A 39 -6.09 -9.13 -3.38
CA GLU A 39 -7.17 -9.92 -3.99
C GLU A 39 -6.67 -11.27 -4.55
N LYS A 40 -5.48 -11.30 -5.15
CA LYS A 40 -4.86 -12.56 -5.63
C LYS A 40 -4.57 -13.55 -4.51
N HIS A 41 -4.17 -13.07 -3.34
CA HIS A 41 -3.75 -13.92 -2.21
C HIS A 41 -4.85 -14.19 -1.17
N LYS A 42 -5.99 -13.50 -1.27
CA LYS A 42 -7.15 -13.61 -0.38
C LYS A 42 -7.66 -15.03 -0.17
N ALA A 43 -7.63 -15.86 -1.21
CA ALA A 43 -8.10 -17.26 -1.13
C ALA A 43 -7.17 -18.17 -0.30
N GLY A 44 -5.89 -17.81 -0.14
CA GLY A 44 -4.93 -18.52 0.69
C GLY A 44 -4.78 -17.92 2.10
N ASP A 45 -5.33 -16.71 2.31
CA ASP A 45 -5.31 -16.06 3.61
C ASP A 45 -6.37 -16.67 4.52
N THR A 46 -5.89 -17.57 5.37
CA THR A 46 -6.66 -18.34 6.35
C THR A 46 -7.41 -17.45 7.36
N LEU A 47 -6.94 -16.22 7.60
CA LEU A 47 -7.59 -15.26 8.50
C LEU A 47 -8.75 -14.52 7.82
N VAL A 48 -8.71 -14.40 6.49
CA VAL A 48 -9.75 -13.72 5.69
C VAL A 48 -10.77 -14.72 5.16
N SER A 49 -10.32 -15.86 4.61
CA SER A 49 -11.20 -16.90 4.05
C SER A 49 -11.83 -17.79 5.12
N GLY A 50 -11.31 -17.73 6.35
CA GLY A 50 -11.64 -18.68 7.41
C GLY A 50 -10.92 -20.02 7.22
N THR A 51 -10.75 -20.73 8.34
CA THR A 51 -10.20 -22.09 8.37
C THR A 51 -11.12 -23.02 9.11
N THR A 52 -11.08 -24.29 8.76
CA THR A 52 -11.81 -25.29 9.52
C THR A 52 -11.10 -25.56 10.84
N ASP A 53 -11.85 -25.87 11.89
CA ASP A 53 -11.26 -26.23 13.20
C ASP A 53 -10.24 -27.37 13.09
N ALA A 54 -10.43 -28.29 12.15
CA ALA A 54 -9.51 -29.39 11.89
C ALA A 54 -8.13 -28.94 11.38
N GLN A 55 -8.08 -27.83 10.64
CA GLN A 55 -6.86 -27.25 10.08
C GLN A 55 -6.25 -26.16 10.98
N ASN A 56 -7.02 -25.64 11.95
CA ASN A 56 -6.55 -24.67 12.92
C ASN A 56 -5.59 -25.33 13.95
N PRO A 57 -4.30 -24.97 13.97
CA PRO A 57 -3.35 -25.51 14.97
C PRO A 57 -3.67 -25.06 16.41
N PHE A 58 -4.47 -24.00 16.56
CA PHE A 58 -4.93 -23.46 17.85
C PHE A 58 -6.31 -23.95 18.27
N ARG A 59 -6.78 -25.08 17.71
CA ARG A 59 -8.07 -25.67 18.07
C ARG A 59 -8.16 -25.95 19.58
N GLU A 60 -9.27 -25.54 20.19
CA GLU A 60 -9.58 -25.87 21.58
C GLU A 60 -9.64 -27.40 21.75
N LYS A 61 -8.72 -27.95 22.57
CA LYS A 61 -8.66 -29.40 22.82
C LYS A 61 -9.61 -29.83 23.94
N LYS A 62 -9.80 -28.99 24.97
CA LYS A 62 -10.78 -29.09 26.05
C LYS A 62 -11.01 -27.69 26.60
N GLY A 63 -12.27 -27.31 26.82
CA GLY A 63 -12.65 -26.00 27.33
C GLY A 63 -12.00 -25.70 28.66
N CYS A 64 -11.55 -24.45 28.83
CA CYS A 64 -11.08 -23.95 30.11
C CYS A 64 -12.27 -23.86 31.08
N THR A 65 -12.33 -24.73 32.09
CA THR A 65 -13.18 -24.46 33.25
C THR A 65 -12.54 -23.30 34.00
N VAL A 66 -13.15 -22.12 33.88
CA VAL A 66 -12.85 -20.99 34.77
C VAL A 66 -13.25 -21.45 36.17
N ILE A 67 -12.24 -21.69 37.01
CA ILE A 67 -12.41 -21.99 38.44
C ILE A 67 -12.56 -20.69 39.21
#